data_AF-A0A1M7BIR9-F1
#
_entry.id   AF-A0A1M7BIR9-F1
#
_cell.length_a   1.000
_cell.length_b   1.000
_cell.length_c   1.000
_cell.angle_alpha   90.00
_cell.angle_beta   90.00
_cell.angle_gamma   90.00
#
_symmetry.space_group_name_H-M   'P 1'
#
loop_
_entity.id
_entity.type
_entity.pdbx_description
1 polymer ?
#
loop_
_entity_poly.entity_id
_entity_poly.type
_entity_poly.pdbx_seq_one_letter_code
_entity_poly.pdbx_strand_id
1 'polypeptide(L)' 'MVTKAPETRIVDSYRVACDGGEGALGHPRVWLSVSHETGYVECPYCDCKYIHKDFEGEASAA' A
#
# COMPACT_ATOMS: atom_id res chain seq x y z
N MET A 1 22.56 3.95 6.06
CA MET A 1 21.72 2.74 5.93
C MET A 1 20.67 3.08 4.89
N VAL A 2 20.60 2.34 3.77
CA VAL A 2 19.62 2.63 2.71
C VAL A 2 18.26 2.18 3.21
N THR A 3 17.37 3.14 3.50
CA THR A 3 15.94 2.87 3.65
C THR A 3 15.45 2.37 2.30
N LYS A 4 15.12 1.07 2.21
CA LYS A 4 14.51 0.49 1.01
C LYS A 4 13.24 1.31 0.73
N ALA A 5 13.12 1.84 -0.48
CA ALA A 5 11.95 2.62 -0.86
C ALA A 5 10.68 1.78 -0.59
N PRO A 6 9.60 2.40 -0.08
CA PRO A 6 8.37 1.70 0.24
C PRO A 6 7.85 0.99 -1.03
N GLU A 7 7.44 -0.27 -0.90
CA GLU A 7 6.89 -1.01 -2.02
C GLU A 7 5.49 -0.47 -2.36
N THR A 8 5.45 0.37 -3.40
CA THR A 8 4.21 0.96 -3.90
C THR A 8 3.47 -0.04 -4.80
N ARG A 9 2.20 -0.29 -4.50
CA ARG A 9 1.32 -1.19 -5.26
C ARG A 9 0.07 -0.45 -5.70
N ILE A 10 -0.19 -0.44 -6.99
CA ILE A 10 -1.41 0.15 -7.54
C ILE A 10 -2.58 -0.84 -7.40
N VAL A 11 -3.69 -0.35 -6.86
CA VAL A 11 -4.93 -1.11 -6.64
C VAL A 11 -6.10 -0.43 -7.32
N ASP A 12 -7.07 -1.21 -7.79
CA ASP A 12 -8.29 -0.71 -8.43
C ASP A 12 -9.46 -0.56 -7.44
N SER A 13 -9.26 -0.97 -6.19
CA SER A 13 -10.30 -0.99 -5.17
C SER A 13 -9.90 -0.18 -3.96
N TYR A 14 -10.86 0.57 -3.42
CA TYR A 14 -10.70 1.30 -2.16
C TYR A 14 -10.55 0.39 -0.93
N ARG A 15 -10.81 -0.91 -1.06
CA ARG A 15 -10.62 -1.88 0.00
C ARG A 15 -9.61 -2.93 -0.44
N VAL A 16 -8.48 -2.98 0.24
CA VAL A 16 -7.35 -3.84 -0.11
C VAL A 16 -7.13 -4.87 0.98
N ALA A 17 -7.00 -6.14 0.60
CA ALA A 17 -6.52 -7.17 1.50
C ALA A 17 -4.98 -7.20 1.44
N CYS A 18 -4.32 -6.82 2.54
CA CYS A 18 -2.88 -6.99 2.68
C CYS A 18 -2.62 -8.25 3.50
N ASP A 19 -1.88 -9.18 2.93
CA ASP A 19 -1.40 -10.42 3.59
C ASP A 19 0.12 -10.34 3.89
N GLY A 20 0.70 -9.16 3.69
CA GLY A 20 2.10 -8.88 3.99
C GLY A 20 3.12 -9.27 2.93
N GLY A 21 2.68 -9.63 1.73
CA GLY A 21 3.60 -10.03 0.66
C GLY A 21 4.30 -11.36 0.97
N GLU A 22 5.23 -11.76 0.11
CA GLU A 22 5.86 -13.09 0.02
C GLU A 22 6.15 -13.82 1.36
N GLY A 23 5.18 -14.62 1.82
CA GLY A 23 5.41 -15.71 2.78
C GLY A 23 5.21 -15.39 4.28
N ALA A 24 5.52 -16.38 5.12
CA ALA A 24 5.19 -16.49 6.55
C ALA A 24 5.79 -15.41 7.49
N LEU A 25 6.42 -14.37 6.94
CA LEU A 25 7.07 -13.29 7.69
C LEU A 25 6.35 -11.93 7.59
N GLY A 26 5.28 -11.83 6.80
CA GLY A 26 4.50 -10.60 6.69
C GLY A 26 3.64 -10.35 7.93
N HIS A 27 2.35 -10.64 7.82
CA HIS A 27 1.37 -10.55 8.91
C HIS A 27 0.07 -11.27 8.50
N PRO A 28 -0.87 -11.53 9.43
CA PRO A 28 -2.19 -12.05 9.07
C PRO A 28 -2.92 -11.13 8.10
N ARG A 29 -3.77 -11.67 7.23
CA ARG A 29 -4.63 -10.89 6.34
C ARG A 29 -5.36 -9.77 7.09
N VAL A 30 -5.06 -8.53 6.72
CA VAL A 30 -5.79 -7.34 7.17
C VAL A 30 -6.46 -6.65 5.99
N TRP A 31 -7.54 -5.94 6.29
CA TRP A 31 -8.24 -5.14 5.30
C TRP A 31 -7.89 -3.68 5.53
N LEU A 32 -7.28 -3.05 4.53
CA LEU A 32 -6.93 -1.64 4.50
C LEU A 32 -7.96 -0.91 3.64
N SER A 33 -8.41 0.26 4.09
CA SER A 33 -9.23 1.16 3.28
C SER A 33 -8.36 2.28 2.74
N VAL A 34 -8.34 2.44 1.42
CA VAL A 34 -7.70 3.55 0.73
C VAL A 34 -8.52 4.82 0.98
N SER A 35 -7.87 5.86 1.49
CA SER A 35 -8.52 7.15 1.69
C SER A 35 -8.91 7.76 0.35
N HIS A 36 -10.18 8.15 0.19
CA HIS A 36 -10.67 8.82 -1.03
C HIS A 36 -10.11 10.25 -1.20
N GLU A 37 -9.61 10.86 -0.11
CA GLU A 37 -9.00 12.19 -0.12
C GLU A 37 -7.53 12.17 -0.57
N THR A 38 -6.75 11.21 -0.08
CA THR A 38 -5.31 11.11 -0.36
C THR A 38 -4.99 10.12 -1.47
N GLY A 39 -5.90 9.18 -1.76
CA GLY A 39 -5.72 8.19 -2.81
C GLY A 39 -4.81 7.01 -2.49
N TYR A 40 -4.25 6.95 -1.28
CA TYR A 40 -3.39 5.85 -0.85
C TYR A 40 -3.65 5.42 0.60
N VAL A 41 -3.15 4.23 0.95
CA VAL A 41 -3.09 3.71 2.31
C VAL A 41 -1.80 2.92 2.51
N GLU A 42 -1.21 3.05 3.68
CA GLU A 42 0.02 2.35 4.04
C GLU A 42 -0.28 1.21 5.01
N CYS A 43 0.31 0.04 4.76
CA CYS A 43 0.18 -1.06 5.68
C CYS A 43 1.14 -0.87 6.87
N PRO A 44 0.66 -0.84 8.13
CA PRO A 44 1.50 -0.60 9.31
C PRO A 44 2.46 -1.76 9.63
N TYR A 45 2.40 -2.86 8.89
CA TYR A 45 3.22 -4.06 9.10
C TYR A 45 4.31 -4.22 8.05
N CYS A 46 3.93 -4.13 6.77
CA CYS A 46 4.85 -4.37 5.65
C CYS A 46 5.36 -3.11 4.97
N ASP A 47 4.95 -1.93 5.44
CA ASP A 47 5.33 -0.64 4.86
C ASP A 47 4.97 -0.51 3.36
N CYS A 48 4.12 -1.40 2.85
CA CYS A 48 3.63 -1.35 1.48
C CYS A 48 2.63 -0.20 1.37
N LYS A 49 2.85 0.69 0.39
CA LYS A 49 1.94 1.78 0.05
C LYS A 49 1.01 1.31 -1.05
N TYR A 50 -0.28 1.23 -0.75
CA TYR A 50 -1.32 0.89 -1.72
C TYR A 50 -1.94 2.17 -2.27
N ILE A 51 -1.89 2.35 -3.58
CA ILE A 51 -2.37 3.56 -4.24
C ILE A 51 -3.51 3.20 -5.15
N HIS A 52 -4.61 3.91 -5.04
CA HIS A 52 -5.71 3.72 -5.97
C HIS A 52 -5.26 4.14 -7.37
N LYS A 53 -5.65 3.38 -8.39
CA LYS A 53 -5.30 3.62 -9.79
C LYS A 53 -5.71 5.01 -10.30
N ASP A 54 -6.73 5.60 -9.68
CA ASP A 54 -7.17 6.99 -9.91
C ASP A 54 -6.14 8.05 -9.44
N PHE A 55 -5.30 7.70 -8.46
CA PHE A 55 -4.30 8.56 -7.84
C PHE A 55 -2.85 8.17 -8.17
N GLU A 56 -2.64 7.26 -9.13
CA GLU A 56 -1.30 6.79 -9.58
C GLU A 56 -0.39 7.97 -10.00
N GLY A 57 -0.97 9.04 -10.55
CA GLY A 57 -0.22 10.21 -11.04
C GLY A 57 0.23 11.22 -9.99
N GLU A 58 -0.40 11.27 -8.80
CA GLU A 58 -0.03 12.21 -7.73
C GLU A 58 1.09 11.66 -6.83
N ALA A 59 1.22 10.34 -6.77
CA ALA A 59 2.06 9.69 -5.76
C ALA A 59 3.53 9.43 -6.17
N SER A 60 3.91 9.69 -7.42
CA SER A 60 5.31 9.57 -7.88
C SER A 60 6.16 10.83 -7.67
N ALA A 61 5.62 11.88 -7.04
CA ALA A 61 6.32 13.14 -6.79
C ALA A 61 6.76 13.30 -5.32
N ALA A 62 7.73 12.51 -4.87
CA ALA A 62 8.53 12.82 -3.67
C ALA A 62 9.90 12.13 -3.71
#